data_AF-A0A947W3W7-F1
#
_entry.id   AF-A0A947W3W7-F1
#
_cell.length_a   1.000
_cell.length_b   1.000
_cell.length_c   1.000
_cell.angle_alpha   90.00
_cell.angle_beta   90.00
_cell.angle_gamma   90.00
#
_symmetry.space_group_name_H-M   'P 1'
#
loop_
_entity.id
_entity.type
_entity.pdbx_description
1 polymer ?
#
loop_
_entity_poly.entity_id
_entity_poly.type
_entity_poly.pdbx_seq_one_letter_code
_entity_poly.pdbx_strand_id
1 'polypeptide(L)' 'MVQKRMLTGSKEITEFVGRSWKIIYRWIQEKDFPAKKIDGVWESDTELILQWRTDQIMKY' A
#
# COMPACT_ATOMS: atom_id res chain seq x y z
N MET A 1 -0.41 -10.05 16.33
CA MET A 1 -0.47 -8.58 16.28
C MET A 1 0.47 -8.13 15.18
N VAL A 2 -0.03 -7.48 14.12
CA VAL A 2 0.86 -6.86 13.13
C VAL A 2 1.34 -5.55 13.73
N GLN A 3 2.65 -5.35 13.77
CA GLN A 3 3.21 -4.09 14.26
C GLN A 3 2.92 -2.99 13.23
N LYS A 4 2.25 -1.93 13.68
CA LYS A 4 2.05 -0.72 12.89
C LYS A 4 3.41 -0.14 12.52
N ARG A 5 3.67 -0.04 11.22
CA ARG A 5 4.92 0.48 10.68
C ARG A 5 4.59 1.39 9.49
N MET A 6 5.14 2.59 9.51
CA MET A 6 5.16 3.46 8.34
C MET A 6 6.13 2.91 7.30
N LEU A 7 5.69 2.87 6.05
CA LEU A 7 6.50 2.48 4.90
C LEU A 7 6.82 3.74 4.10
N THR A 8 8.11 3.99 3.90
CA THR A 8 8.60 5.17 3.21
C THR A 8 9.29 4.79 1.91
N GLY A 9 8.83 5.41 0.83
CA GLY A 9 9.30 5.17 -0.53
C GLY A 9 8.69 3.93 -1.17
N SER A 10 8.80 3.89 -2.49
CA SER A 10 8.27 2.78 -3.29
C SER A 10 8.89 1.43 -2.94
N LYS A 11 10.17 1.41 -2.53
CA LYS A 11 10.90 0.17 -2.19
C LYS A 11 10.26 -0.56 -1.01
N GLU A 12 10.10 0.10 0.13
CA GLU A 12 9.50 -0.53 1.32
C GLU A 12 8.06 -0.96 1.06
N ILE A 13 7.29 -0.13 0.34
CA ILE A 13 5.91 -0.46 -0.05
C ILE A 13 5.90 -1.71 -0.94
N THR A 14 6.77 -1.80 -1.95
CA THR A 14 6.83 -2.98 -2.84
C THR A 14 7.27 -4.24 -2.12
N GLU A 15 8.23 -4.15 -1.20
CA GLU A 15 8.71 -5.28 -0.41
C GLU A 15 7.61 -5.80 0.52
N PHE A 16 6.92 -4.91 1.23
CA PHE A 16 5.81 -5.29 2.11
C PHE A 16 4.63 -5.88 1.33
N VAL A 17 4.29 -5.27 0.19
CA VAL A 17 3.16 -5.72 -0.63
C VAL A 17 3.52 -6.97 -1.45
N GLY A 18 4.80 -7.24 -1.71
CA GLY A 18 5.21 -8.36 -2.56
C GLY A 18 4.70 -8.23 -4.00
N ARG A 19 4.66 -7.01 -4.53
CA ARG A 19 4.22 -6.69 -5.90
C ARG A 19 5.11 -5.60 -6.51
N SER A 20 5.19 -5.57 -7.84
CA SER A 20 5.97 -4.54 -8.53
C SER A 20 5.35 -3.15 -8.36
N TRP A 21 6.18 -2.11 -8.38
CA TRP A 21 5.71 -0.72 -8.26
C TRP A 21 4.68 -0.37 -9.33
N LYS A 22 4.84 -0.87 -10.56
CA LYS A 22 3.86 -0.67 -11.65
C LYS A 22 2.45 -1.13 -11.26
N ILE A 23 2.34 -2.28 -10.58
CA ILE A 23 1.05 -2.81 -10.11
C ILE A 23 0.49 -1.96 -8.97
N ILE A 24 1.32 -1.60 -8.00
CA ILE A 24 0.92 -0.79 -6.84
C ILE A 24 0.46 0.59 -7.29
N TYR A 25 1.21 1.25 -8.17
CA TYR A 25 0.85 2.54 -8.74
C TYR A 25 -0.50 2.47 -9.45
N ARG A 26 -0.74 1.42 -10.24
CA ARG A 26 -2.06 1.19 -10.84
C ARG A 26 -3.16 1.06 -9.79
N TRP A 27 -2.92 0.33 -8.70
CA TRP A 27 -3.91 0.22 -7.60
C TRP A 27 -4.15 1.54 -6.87
N ILE A 28 -3.14 2.41 -6.76
CA ILE A 28 -3.32 3.77 -6.20
C ILE A 28 -4.26 4.57 -7.11
N GLN A 29 -4.14 4.44 -8.42
CA GLN A 29 -4.98 5.17 -9.39
C GLN A 29 -6.39 4.59 -9.56
N GLU A 30 -6.53 3.27 -9.49
CA GLU A 30 -7.75 2.58 -9.93
C GLU A 30 -8.53 1.90 -8.80
N LYS A 31 -7.89 1.66 -7.64
CA LYS A 31 -8.42 0.79 -6.58
C LYS A 31 -8.31 1.38 -5.18
N ASP A 32 -8.03 2.68 -5.06
CA ASP A 32 -7.87 3.37 -3.78
C ASP A 32 -6.85 2.68 -2.85
N PHE A 33 -5.74 2.18 -3.41
CA PHE A 33 -4.67 1.62 -2.59
C PHE A 33 -4.12 2.70 -1.65
N PRO A 34 -3.96 2.41 -0.34
CA PRO A 34 -3.74 3.42 0.70
C PRO A 34 -2.29 3.91 0.78
N ALA A 35 -1.77 4.46 -0.32
CA ALA A 35 -0.48 5.14 -0.36
C ALA A 35 -0.63 6.52 -0.99
N LYS A 36 0.10 7.50 -0.46
CA LYS A 36 0.06 8.89 -0.91
C LYS A 36 1.46 9.46 -1.05
N LYS A 37 1.62 10.40 -1.99
CA LYS A 37 2.85 11.17 -2.13
C LYS A 37 2.78 12.41 -1.22
N ILE A 38 3.67 12.50 -0.24
CA ILE A 38 3.79 13.59 0.73
C ILE A 38 5.21 14.15 0.58
N ASP A 39 5.33 15.46 0.31
CA ASP A 39 6.61 16.15 0.10
C ASP A 39 7.60 15.43 -0.83
N GLY A 40 7.06 14.84 -1.91
CA GLY A 40 7.84 14.14 -2.92
C GLY A 40 8.10 12.66 -2.63
N VAL A 41 7.78 12.17 -1.44
CA VAL A 41 8.02 10.79 -1.00
C VAL A 41 6.70 10.02 -0.93
N TRP A 42 6.70 8.76 -1.37
CA TRP A 42 5.55 7.90 -1.21
C TRP A 42 5.50 7.33 0.20
N GLU A 43 4.35 7.45 0.85
CA GLU A 43 4.15 6.94 2.20
C GLU A 43 2.90 6.07 2.27
N SER A 44 2.95 5.08 3.15
CA SER A 44 1.84 4.17 3.45
C SER A 44 1.97 3.62 4.86
N ASP A 45 0.91 3.01 5.37
CA ASP A 45 0.89 2.31 6.65
C ASP A 45 0.57 0.82 6.46
N THR A 46 1.23 -0.06 7.21
CA THR A 46 1.04 -1.51 7.10
C THR A 46 -0.38 -1.96 7.47
N GLU A 47 -1.03 -1.34 8.45
CA GLU A 47 -2.41 -1.68 8.86
C GLU A 47 -3.39 -1.28 7.76
N LEU A 48 -3.25 -0.07 7.20
CA LEU A 48 -4.10 0.38 6.09
C LEU A 48 -3.99 -0.54 4.87
N ILE A 49 -2.78 -0.96 4.51
CA ILE A 49 -2.57 -1.91 3.40
C ILE A 49 -3.27 -3.24 3.68
N LEU A 50 -3.14 -3.78 4.89
CA LEU A 50 -3.76 -5.06 5.25
C LEU A 50 -5.28 -4.97 5.32
N GLN A 51 -5.82 -3.87 5.82
CA GLN A 51 -7.25 -3.60 5.80
C GLN A 51 -7.74 -3.54 4.35
N TRP A 52 -7.11 -2.72 3.51
CA TRP A 52 -7.46 -2.61 2.09
C TRP A 52 -7.44 -3.97 1.39
N ARG A 53 -6.42 -4.80 1.65
CA ARG A 53 -6.35 -6.17 1.10
C ARG A 53 -7.52 -7.04 1.52
N THR A 54 -7.89 -6.98 2.80
CA THR A 54 -9.02 -7.71 3.34
C THR A 54 -10.31 -7.27 2.65
N ASP A 55 -10.50 -5.97 2.46
CA ASP A 55 -11.65 -5.42 1.75
C ASP A 55 -11.68 -5.86 0.28
N GLN A 56 -10.53 -5.97 -0.40
CA GLN A 56 -10.47 -6.49 -1.78
C GLN A 56 -10.88 -7.97 -1.86
N ILE A 57 -10.59 -8.76 -0.82
CA ILE A 57 -10.93 -10.20 -0.78
C ILE A 57 -12.42 -10.38 -0.49
N MET A 58 -12.98 -9.61 0.45
CA MET A 58 -14.38 -9.72 0.88
C MET A 58 -15.38 -9.10 -0.09
N LYS A 59 -14.92 -8.32 -1.08
CA LYS A 59 -15.76 -7.71 -2.13
C LYS A 59 -16.18 -8.70 -3.24
N TYR A 60 -15.88 -9.98 -3.08
CA TYR A 60 -16.33 -11.09 -3.92
C TYR A 60 -17.24 -12.02 -3.12
#